data_AF-A0A3M1Q5G1-F1
#
_entry.id   AF-A0A3M1Q5G1-F1
#
_cell.length_a   1.000
_cell.length_b   1.000
_cell.length_c   1.000
_cell.angle_alpha   90.00
_cell.angle_beta   90.00
_cell.angle_gamma   90.00
#
_symmetry.space_group_name_H-M   'P 1'
#
loop_
_entity.id
_entity.type
_entity.pdbx_description
1 polymer ?
#
loop_
_entity_poly.entity_id
_entity_poly.type
_entity_poly.pdbx_seq_one_letter_code
_entity_poly.pdbx_strand_id
1 'polypeptide(L)'
;MWRGVGVAAAMLAGVWLVAAHAQDGAAPPAEVEAAMKAAKPESAEEEKGRFPKLEDVIKDMEPIDGLFTLYRYPKDDTKHDPEKLLCRIPAGMLDQDLLFATSISRGGYFTGWMWTDYLIRWQVAGDNLLLVTPDTDYVQKEGSPVTDAVRRTYNPRYLATTRIVTMTPGGDVVIDLGSLLKSNLADVQFMGGSVQPQLSTWHKIKNFPENMLIDVDLALSARQGGKRVGVSYAFRKLPPLGEYTPRVADDRVGYFLTARKDWNRKATARETFERLIHRWNLEKRDPSLELSPPKKPIVFIIEKTVPIQWRRWVRQGIEEWNKAFEKIGFVDAIVVQQQTEDNEFADYDPEDARYNFFRWIVSGDAFAMGPSRVDPRTGQILDADIIMDDSFIRWQVYDFDIFAPSDVARAKGPGFAEWLKQQPQFALDGLMRHFPAPSDPLAELKNIAAEKLERNGRSMCTYADGFKREMALGYAAAIATASGKKIPERLIGEALREVVAHEVGHTLGLRHNFKASSWLTLDEIRRRRDNTDEPTCGSVMDYNPLLFFPGDDADHMRHFVTPAIGPYDYWAIEYGYKPAEDGKSEQELLKEIASRCTQPGLAYAT
;
A
#
# COMPACT_ATOMS: atom_id res chain seq x y z
N MET A 1 -22.66 13.68 -1.76
CA MET A 1 -23.99 14.21 -2.13
C MET A 1 -24.07 15.65 -1.64
N TRP A 2 -24.07 16.61 -2.57
CA TRP A 2 -24.03 18.05 -2.29
C TRP A 2 -25.39 18.56 -1.77
N ARG A 3 -25.37 19.32 -0.69
CA ARG A 3 -26.38 20.31 -0.29
C ARG A 3 -25.60 21.61 -0.06
N GLY A 4 -25.96 22.79 -0.53
CA GLY A 4 -27.04 23.24 -1.37
C GLY A 4 -26.84 24.75 -1.49
N VAL A 5 -26.96 25.29 -2.70
CA VAL A 5 -27.18 26.71 -2.92
C VAL A 5 -28.33 26.78 -3.91
N GLY A 6 -29.51 27.12 -3.39
CA GLY A 6 -30.66 27.45 -4.20
C GLY A 6 -30.55 28.88 -4.67
N VAL A 7 -30.66 29.08 -5.98
CA VAL A 7 -31.22 30.31 -6.55
C VAL A 7 -32.24 29.88 -7.60
N ALA A 8 -33.40 30.49 -7.51
CA ALA A 8 -34.65 30.12 -8.15
C ALA A 8 -34.64 30.27 -9.68
N ALA A 9 -35.51 29.46 -10.30
CA ALA A 9 -35.79 29.40 -11.71
C ALA A 9 -36.52 30.64 -12.24
N ALA A 10 -36.25 30.98 -13.50
CA ALA A 10 -37.24 31.56 -14.42
C ALA A 10 -37.03 30.95 -15.81
N MET A 11 -38.00 30.15 -16.25
CA MET A 11 -38.09 29.59 -17.59
C MET A 11 -38.31 30.71 -18.63
N LEU A 12 -37.78 30.53 -19.85
CA LEU A 12 -38.61 30.59 -21.06
C LEU A 12 -37.87 29.99 -22.27
N ALA A 13 -38.65 29.23 -23.04
CA ALA A 13 -38.26 28.45 -24.19
C ALA A 13 -37.83 29.30 -25.39
N GLY A 14 -36.93 28.76 -26.20
CA GLY A 14 -36.53 29.31 -27.49
C GLY A 14 -35.77 28.28 -28.31
N VAL A 15 -36.48 27.35 -28.92
CA VAL A 15 -35.98 26.51 -30.02
C VAL A 15 -35.74 27.40 -31.23
N TRP A 16 -34.55 27.40 -31.82
CA TRP A 16 -34.37 27.52 -33.27
C TRP A 16 -33.15 26.73 -33.75
N LEU A 17 -33.41 25.78 -34.65
CA LEU A 17 -32.48 25.19 -35.60
C LEU A 17 -31.75 26.29 -36.38
N VAL A 18 -30.44 26.14 -36.60
CA VAL A 18 -29.79 26.71 -37.78
C VAL A 18 -29.15 25.57 -38.56
N ALA A 19 -29.79 25.27 -39.69
CA ALA A 19 -29.24 24.44 -40.75
C ALA A 19 -28.16 25.20 -41.51
N ALA A 20 -27.18 24.44 -42.00
CA ALA A 20 -26.09 24.89 -42.85
C ALA A 20 -26.57 25.66 -44.09
N HIS A 21 -25.84 26.71 -44.45
CA HIS A 21 -25.66 27.17 -45.83
C HIS A 21 -24.18 27.54 -46.01
N ALA A 22 -23.51 26.81 -46.89
CA ALA A 22 -22.23 27.19 -47.46
C ALA A 22 -22.49 28.09 -48.68
N GLN A 23 -21.83 29.25 -48.75
CA GLN A 23 -21.26 29.77 -50.00
C GLN A 23 -20.38 31.01 -49.76
N ASP A 24 -19.23 30.98 -50.45
CA ASP A 24 -18.45 32.07 -51.04
C ASP A 24 -17.61 33.00 -50.15
N GLY A 25 -16.31 32.68 -50.13
CA GLY A 25 -15.25 33.59 -50.60
C GLY A 25 -15.19 34.99 -49.98
N ALA A 26 -14.85 35.07 -48.69
CA ALA A 26 -14.37 36.32 -48.08
C ALA A 26 -12.98 36.08 -47.48
N ALA A 27 -12.00 36.88 -47.91
CA ALA A 27 -10.66 36.91 -47.34
C ALA A 27 -10.72 37.26 -45.84
N PRO A 28 -9.80 36.73 -45.00
CA PRO A 28 -9.81 37.01 -43.57
C PRO A 28 -9.59 38.50 -43.28
N PRO A 29 -10.11 39.03 -42.16
CA PRO A 29 -9.96 40.44 -41.78
C PRO A 29 -8.49 40.85 -41.69
N ALA A 30 -8.16 42.07 -42.10
CA ALA A 30 -6.80 42.62 -42.18
C ALA A 30 -5.98 42.54 -40.88
N GLU A 31 -6.62 42.35 -39.72
CA GLU A 31 -5.96 42.14 -38.42
C GLU A 31 -5.34 40.73 -38.27
N VAL A 32 -5.87 39.72 -38.97
CA VAL A 32 -5.29 38.36 -38.99
C VAL A 32 -4.08 38.30 -39.93
N GLU A 33 -4.08 39.07 -41.02
CA GLU A 33 -2.95 39.16 -41.94
C GLU A 33 -1.75 39.93 -41.33
N ALA A 34 -2.02 40.90 -40.45
CA ALA A 34 -1.00 41.59 -39.66
C ALA A 34 -0.38 40.67 -38.59
N ALA A 35 -1.19 39.81 -37.94
CA ALA A 35 -0.69 38.80 -37.00
C ALA A 35 0.11 37.68 -37.69
N MET A 36 -0.25 37.30 -38.91
CA MET A 36 0.48 36.30 -39.71
C MET A 36 1.76 36.86 -40.36
N LYS A 37 1.83 38.16 -40.67
CA LYS A 37 3.07 38.81 -41.15
C LYS A 37 4.09 39.13 -40.04
N ALA A 38 3.68 39.06 -38.77
CA ALA A 38 4.58 39.15 -37.62
C ALA A 38 5.27 37.80 -37.28
N ALA A 39 4.83 36.68 -37.87
CA ALA A 39 5.46 35.37 -37.74
C ALA A 39 6.39 35.10 -38.93
N LYS A 40 7.53 35.78 -38.98
CA LYS A 40 8.67 35.28 -39.76
C LYS A 40 9.24 34.07 -39.02
N PRO A 41 9.66 32.99 -39.72
CA PRO A 41 10.50 31.98 -39.11
C PRO A 41 11.84 32.67 -38.80
N GLU A 42 12.19 32.77 -37.52
CA GLU A 42 13.56 33.07 -37.12
C GLU A 42 14.43 31.95 -37.68
N SER A 43 15.09 32.28 -38.80
CA SER A 43 16.16 31.50 -39.37
C SER A 43 17.32 31.46 -38.40
N ALA A 44 17.71 30.24 -38.06
CA ALA A 44 19.00 29.78 -37.53
C ALA A 44 20.20 30.74 -37.71
N GLU A 45 20.28 31.79 -36.87
CA GLU A 45 21.48 32.57 -36.61
C GLU A 45 21.72 32.64 -35.09
N GLU A 46 22.65 31.80 -34.63
CA GLU A 46 23.45 31.90 -33.39
C GLU A 46 22.72 31.98 -32.02
N GLU A 47 22.23 30.84 -31.49
CA GLU A 47 22.01 30.64 -30.05
C GLU A 47 23.35 30.63 -29.28
N LYS A 48 23.89 31.82 -28.97
CA LYS A 48 24.84 31.96 -27.86
C LYS A 48 24.07 31.90 -26.53
N GLY A 49 23.86 30.68 -26.05
CA GLY A 49 23.89 30.30 -24.63
C GLY A 49 22.65 30.59 -23.77
N ARG A 50 21.48 30.02 -24.10
CA ARG A 50 20.29 30.03 -23.22
C ARG A 50 20.57 29.42 -21.83
N PHE A 51 21.46 28.43 -21.77
CA PHE A 51 21.91 27.78 -20.55
C PHE A 51 23.44 27.84 -20.43
N PRO A 52 24.00 27.92 -19.22
CA PRO A 52 25.44 27.80 -18.99
C PRO A 52 25.94 26.41 -19.44
N LYS A 53 27.23 26.26 -19.72
CA LYS A 53 27.78 24.95 -20.09
C LYS A 53 27.78 24.00 -18.89
N LEU A 54 27.66 22.70 -19.17
CA LEU A 54 27.63 21.69 -18.12
C LEU A 54 28.90 21.75 -17.26
N GLU A 55 30.06 21.85 -17.90
CA GLU A 55 31.38 21.83 -17.23
C GLU A 55 31.54 22.97 -16.23
N ASP A 56 30.93 24.12 -16.51
CA ASP A 56 30.94 25.28 -15.62
C ASP A 56 30.00 25.07 -14.41
N VAL A 57 28.88 24.37 -14.61
CA VAL A 57 27.87 24.10 -13.57
C VAL A 57 28.30 23.02 -12.58
N ILE A 58 28.95 21.96 -13.07
CA ILE A 58 29.39 20.82 -12.24
C ILE A 58 30.86 20.96 -11.77
N LYS A 59 31.44 22.14 -11.93
CA LYS A 59 32.82 22.40 -11.55
C LYS A 59 33.04 22.03 -10.08
N ASP A 60 34.13 21.31 -9.82
CA ASP A 60 34.52 20.83 -8.48
C ASP A 60 33.54 19.82 -7.84
N MET A 61 32.56 19.30 -8.60
CA MET A 61 31.64 18.24 -8.15
C MET A 61 32.08 16.85 -8.63
N GLU A 62 31.76 15.83 -7.84
CA GLU A 62 31.96 14.42 -8.17
C GLU A 62 30.67 13.79 -8.71
N PRO A 63 30.74 12.99 -9.79
CA PRO A 63 29.60 12.26 -10.31
C PRO A 63 29.27 11.02 -9.46
N ILE A 64 27.98 10.69 -9.37
CA ILE A 64 27.47 9.44 -8.83
C ILE A 64 26.54 8.83 -9.88
N ASP A 65 27.03 7.82 -10.58
CA ASP A 65 26.29 7.14 -11.65
C ASP A 65 25.20 6.21 -11.11
N GLY A 66 24.15 6.02 -11.90
CA GLY A 66 22.98 5.20 -11.59
C GLY A 66 21.85 5.47 -12.55
N LEU A 67 20.61 5.55 -12.06
CA LEU A 67 19.41 5.77 -12.87
C LEU A 67 19.49 7.12 -13.58
N PHE A 68 19.88 8.14 -12.81
CA PHE A 68 20.30 9.44 -13.29
C PHE A 68 21.78 9.65 -12.91
N THR A 69 22.48 10.61 -13.50
CA THR A 69 23.81 10.99 -12.99
C THR A 69 23.63 12.10 -11.97
N LEU A 70 24.03 11.87 -10.72
CA LEU A 70 24.03 12.90 -9.68
C LEU A 70 25.39 13.57 -9.60
N TYR A 71 25.43 14.84 -9.19
CA TYR A 71 26.66 15.56 -8.90
C TYR A 71 26.57 16.24 -7.54
N ARG A 72 27.60 16.07 -6.71
CA ARG A 72 27.74 16.74 -5.41
C ARG A 72 29.18 17.16 -5.18
N TYR A 73 29.40 18.15 -4.32
CA TYR A 73 30.75 18.47 -3.87
C TYR A 73 31.33 17.33 -3.00
N PRO A 74 32.66 17.15 -2.99
CA PRO A 74 33.34 16.24 -2.08
C PRO A 74 32.95 16.47 -0.62
N LYS A 75 32.86 15.41 0.19
CA LYS A 75 32.40 15.51 1.58
C LYS A 75 33.32 16.34 2.48
N ASP A 76 34.59 16.44 2.13
CA ASP A 76 35.63 17.22 2.80
C ASP A 76 35.73 18.68 2.30
N ASP A 77 34.94 19.05 1.30
CA ASP A 77 34.86 20.43 0.83
C ASP A 77 34.15 21.33 1.84
N THR A 78 34.82 22.43 2.18
CA THR A 78 34.34 23.45 3.13
C THR A 78 33.96 24.77 2.47
N LYS A 79 34.19 24.90 1.17
CA LYS A 79 33.98 26.15 0.42
C LYS A 79 32.58 26.22 -0.21
N HIS A 80 32.02 25.07 -0.54
CA HIS A 80 30.73 24.98 -1.23
C HIS A 80 29.64 24.44 -0.31
N ASP A 81 28.39 24.62 -0.74
CA ASP A 81 27.23 24.12 0.00
C ASP A 81 27.17 22.58 -0.08
N PRO A 82 27.35 21.85 1.03
CA PRO A 82 27.29 20.38 1.05
C PRO A 82 25.88 19.86 0.74
N GLU A 83 24.86 20.71 0.82
CA GLU A 83 23.47 20.38 0.52
C GLU A 83 23.13 20.59 -0.97
N LYS A 84 24.08 21.02 -1.81
CA LYS A 84 23.89 21.12 -3.25
C LYS A 84 23.98 19.75 -3.91
N LEU A 85 22.89 19.32 -4.53
CA LEU A 85 22.81 18.05 -5.27
C LEU A 85 22.17 18.28 -6.63
N LEU A 86 22.98 18.20 -7.68
CA LEU A 86 22.50 18.29 -9.06
C LEU A 86 22.16 16.90 -9.59
N CYS A 87 21.18 16.83 -10.48
CA CYS A 87 20.77 15.61 -11.17
C CYS A 87 20.69 15.88 -12.66
N ARG A 88 21.46 15.12 -13.45
CA ARG A 88 21.38 15.07 -14.90
C ARG A 88 20.47 13.91 -15.30
N ILE A 89 19.33 14.26 -15.87
CA ILE A 89 18.34 13.34 -16.42
C ILE A 89 18.64 13.18 -17.92
N PRO A 90 18.91 11.95 -18.40
CA PRO A 90 19.17 11.72 -19.81
C PRO A 90 18.00 12.13 -20.69
N ALA A 91 18.27 12.69 -21.87
CA ALA A 91 17.23 13.10 -22.83
C ALA A 91 16.26 11.96 -23.16
N GLY A 92 16.79 10.74 -23.28
CA GLY A 92 16.00 9.54 -23.57
C GLY A 92 15.03 9.14 -22.45
N MET A 93 15.21 9.62 -21.22
CA MET A 93 14.29 9.37 -20.10
C MET A 93 13.22 10.47 -19.94
N LEU A 94 13.30 11.55 -20.72
CA LEU A 94 12.20 12.51 -20.83
C LEU A 94 10.99 11.80 -21.46
N ASP A 95 9.79 12.13 -20.98
CA ASP A 95 8.52 11.50 -21.37
C ASP A 95 8.41 9.97 -21.13
N GLN A 96 9.40 9.34 -20.49
CA GLN A 96 9.30 7.95 -20.05
C GLN A 96 8.57 7.82 -18.71
N ASP A 97 7.72 6.80 -18.61
CA ASP A 97 7.02 6.42 -17.38
C ASP A 97 8.02 5.85 -16.35
N LEU A 98 8.06 6.45 -15.16
CA LEU A 98 8.75 5.92 -14.00
C LEU A 98 7.77 5.76 -12.83
N LEU A 99 8.08 4.83 -11.93
CA LEU A 99 7.46 4.79 -10.62
C LEU A 99 8.17 5.81 -9.72
N PHE A 100 7.41 6.74 -9.15
CA PHE A 100 7.86 7.59 -8.06
C PHE A 100 7.15 7.18 -6.79
N ALA A 101 7.90 6.68 -5.82
CA ALA A 101 7.39 6.16 -4.57
C ALA A 101 7.99 6.92 -3.39
N THR A 102 7.22 7.10 -2.34
CA THR A 102 7.64 7.74 -1.10
C THR A 102 7.35 6.85 0.10
N SER A 103 8.22 6.90 1.09
CA SER A 103 8.05 6.24 2.39
C SER A 103 8.44 7.20 3.51
N ILE A 104 7.80 7.08 4.67
CA ILE A 104 8.23 7.78 5.88
C ILE A 104 9.30 6.93 6.56
N SER A 105 10.57 7.31 6.42
CA SER A 105 11.68 6.53 6.95
C SER A 105 11.88 6.75 8.44
N ARG A 106 11.62 7.97 8.94
CA ARG A 106 11.89 8.38 10.33
C ARG A 106 10.98 9.52 10.79
N GLY A 107 10.92 9.77 12.10
CA GLY A 107 10.45 11.05 12.65
C GLY A 107 9.02 11.07 13.20
N GLY A 108 8.47 9.90 13.59
CA GLY A 108 7.28 9.84 14.41
C GLY A 108 6.39 8.64 14.12
N TYR A 109 5.10 8.81 14.41
CA TYR A 109 4.07 7.77 14.33
C TYR A 109 4.05 6.98 13.02
N PHE A 110 4.21 7.66 11.89
CA PHE A 110 4.12 7.06 10.55
C PHE A 110 5.42 6.38 10.09
N THR A 111 6.40 6.19 10.97
CA THR A 111 7.67 5.56 10.60
C THR A 111 7.43 4.18 10.02
N GLY A 112 8.05 3.92 8.86
CA GLY A 112 7.96 2.68 8.11
C GLY A 112 6.82 2.61 7.09
N TRP A 113 5.94 3.62 7.04
CA TRP A 113 4.79 3.60 6.15
C TRP A 113 5.17 3.85 4.69
N MET A 114 4.64 3.03 3.79
CA MET A 114 4.50 3.37 2.38
C MET A 114 3.54 4.55 2.27
N TRP A 115 4.03 5.69 1.76
CA TRP A 115 3.33 6.97 1.89
C TRP A 115 2.48 7.31 0.66
N THR A 116 3.13 7.55 -0.48
CA THR A 116 2.48 7.79 -1.77
C THR A 116 3.28 7.18 -2.89
N ASP A 117 2.61 6.77 -3.95
CA ASP A 117 3.22 6.31 -5.19
C ASP A 117 2.47 6.88 -6.41
N TYR A 118 3.23 7.25 -7.43
CA TYR A 118 2.72 7.86 -8.65
C TYR A 118 3.45 7.28 -9.86
N LEU A 119 2.70 7.08 -10.95
CA LEU A 119 3.28 7.05 -12.27
C LEU A 119 3.70 8.48 -12.63
N ILE A 120 4.96 8.68 -13.01
CA ILE A 120 5.50 10.01 -13.34
C ILE A 120 6.22 10.05 -14.70
N ARG A 121 6.32 11.24 -15.28
CA ARG A 121 7.15 11.59 -16.44
C ARG A 121 7.83 12.93 -16.22
N TRP A 122 9.01 13.07 -16.79
CA TRP A 122 9.71 14.34 -16.90
C TRP A 122 9.34 15.03 -18.20
N GLN A 123 8.87 16.28 -18.14
CA GLN A 123 8.52 17.07 -19.33
C GLN A 123 9.18 18.44 -19.29
N VAL A 124 9.89 18.79 -20.36
CA VAL A 124 10.49 20.12 -20.51
C VAL A 124 9.40 21.12 -20.90
N ALA A 125 9.30 22.22 -20.16
CA ALA A 125 8.36 23.31 -20.41
C ALA A 125 9.09 24.67 -20.29
N GLY A 126 9.60 25.16 -21.41
CA GLY A 126 10.40 26.38 -21.43
C GLY A 126 11.72 26.20 -20.65
N ASP A 127 11.93 27.03 -19.63
CA ASP A 127 13.11 26.95 -18.74
C ASP A 127 12.89 26.02 -17.53
N ASN A 128 11.75 25.32 -17.48
CA ASN A 128 11.38 24.47 -16.36
C ASN A 128 11.29 23.01 -16.78
N LEU A 129 11.54 22.13 -15.82
CA LEU A 129 11.24 20.71 -15.89
C LEU A 129 10.03 20.43 -15.01
N LEU A 130 8.99 19.85 -15.61
CA LEU A 130 7.77 19.45 -14.94
C LEU A 130 7.84 17.98 -14.56
N LEU A 131 7.40 17.68 -13.35
CA LEU A 131 7.12 16.32 -12.90
C LEU A 131 5.63 16.07 -13.08
N VAL A 132 5.28 15.31 -14.11
CA VAL A 132 3.89 15.07 -14.55
C VAL A 132 3.45 13.69 -14.12
N THR A 133 2.24 13.54 -13.60
CA THR A 133 1.60 12.23 -13.42
C THR A 133 0.55 12.02 -14.52
N PRO A 134 0.75 11.03 -15.42
CA PRO A 134 -0.25 10.68 -16.43
C PRO A 134 -1.57 10.25 -15.80
N ASP A 135 -2.69 10.54 -16.46
CA ASP A 135 -4.00 10.08 -16.01
C ASP A 135 -4.20 8.60 -16.40
N THR A 136 -4.11 7.73 -15.39
CA THR A 136 -4.26 6.27 -15.53
C THR A 136 -5.70 5.80 -15.28
N ASP A 137 -6.61 6.69 -14.92
CA ASP A 137 -8.00 6.35 -14.61
C ASP A 137 -8.80 6.01 -15.88
N TYR A 138 -8.24 6.22 -17.07
CA TYR A 138 -8.91 6.00 -18.36
C TYR A 138 -8.12 5.08 -19.28
N VAL A 139 -8.83 4.16 -19.95
CA VAL A 139 -8.22 3.27 -20.94
C VAL A 139 -8.00 4.04 -22.24
N GLN A 140 -6.75 4.10 -22.69
CA GLN A 140 -6.36 4.68 -23.97
C GLN A 140 -6.08 3.57 -24.98
N LYS A 141 -6.82 3.57 -26.10
CA LYS A 141 -6.63 2.63 -27.21
C LYS A 141 -6.17 3.38 -28.45
N GLU A 142 -4.99 3.04 -28.94
CA GLU A 142 -4.43 3.64 -30.15
C GLU A 142 -5.37 3.44 -31.35
N GLY A 143 -5.51 4.47 -32.19
CA GLY A 143 -6.39 4.45 -33.35
C GLY A 143 -7.90 4.57 -33.06
N SER A 144 -8.32 4.69 -31.79
CA SER A 144 -9.72 4.92 -31.44
C SER A 144 -10.06 6.41 -31.38
N PRO A 145 -11.08 6.90 -32.11
CA PRO A 145 -11.53 8.30 -32.03
C PRO A 145 -11.97 8.72 -30.62
N VAL A 146 -12.47 7.77 -29.83
CA VAL A 146 -12.87 8.03 -28.44
C VAL A 146 -11.65 8.36 -27.57
N THR A 147 -10.50 7.72 -27.83
CA THR A 147 -9.25 8.01 -27.11
C THR A 147 -8.83 9.47 -27.29
N ASP A 148 -9.00 10.05 -28.47
CA ASP A 148 -8.69 11.46 -28.71
C ASP A 148 -9.62 12.38 -27.91
N ALA A 149 -10.91 12.04 -27.81
CA ALA A 149 -11.86 12.78 -26.97
C ALA A 149 -11.52 12.66 -25.48
N VAL A 150 -11.12 11.47 -25.02
CA VAL A 150 -10.65 11.22 -23.64
C VAL A 150 -9.42 12.09 -23.33
N ARG A 151 -8.41 12.10 -24.21
CA ARG A 151 -7.18 12.91 -24.06
C ARG A 151 -7.44 14.41 -24.04
N ARG A 152 -8.49 14.89 -24.74
CA ARG A 152 -8.90 16.31 -24.69
C ARG A 152 -9.69 16.67 -23.45
N THR A 153 -10.38 15.70 -22.86
CA THR A 153 -11.27 15.91 -21.71
C THR A 153 -10.51 15.78 -20.40
N TYR A 154 -9.63 14.79 -20.30
CA TYR A 154 -8.89 14.44 -19.11
C TYR A 154 -7.41 14.70 -19.35
N ASN A 155 -6.84 15.56 -18.51
CA ASN A 155 -5.47 16.03 -18.66
C ASN A 155 -4.58 15.43 -17.57
N PRO A 156 -3.31 15.09 -17.88
CA PRO A 156 -2.31 14.77 -16.87
C PRO A 156 -2.21 15.85 -15.80
N ARG A 157 -1.81 15.46 -14.58
CA ARG A 157 -1.61 16.39 -13.47
C ARG A 157 -0.13 16.70 -13.31
N TYR A 158 0.19 17.89 -12.81
CA TYR A 158 1.56 18.25 -12.43
C TYR A 158 1.73 18.04 -10.92
N LEU A 159 2.74 17.26 -10.52
CA LEU A 159 3.09 17.06 -9.12
C LEU A 159 4.00 18.19 -8.62
N ALA A 160 4.96 18.58 -9.46
CA ALA A 160 5.91 19.64 -9.14
C ALA A 160 6.57 20.21 -10.40
N THR A 161 7.29 21.31 -10.22
CA THR A 161 8.11 21.97 -11.23
C THR A 161 9.44 22.36 -10.61
N THR A 162 10.50 22.36 -11.42
CA THR A 162 11.81 22.91 -11.03
C THR A 162 12.45 23.63 -12.21
N ARG A 163 13.33 24.60 -11.95
CA ARG A 163 14.06 25.32 -13.00
C ARG A 163 15.19 24.46 -13.52
N ILE A 164 15.36 24.45 -14.84
CA ILE A 164 16.50 23.82 -15.50
C ILE A 164 17.74 24.66 -15.22
N VAL A 165 18.78 24.04 -14.66
CA VAL A 165 20.07 24.68 -14.38
C VAL A 165 20.88 24.78 -15.67
N THR A 166 20.93 23.67 -16.42
CA THR A 166 21.56 23.62 -17.74
C THR A 166 20.99 22.48 -18.57
N MET A 167 21.22 22.51 -19.89
CA MET A 167 20.95 21.42 -20.81
C MET A 167 22.23 21.07 -21.58
N THR A 168 22.51 19.78 -21.74
CA THR A 168 23.63 19.34 -22.58
C THR A 168 23.26 19.46 -24.07
N PRO A 169 24.26 19.54 -24.98
CA PRO A 169 23.98 19.49 -26.42
C PRO A 169 23.22 18.22 -26.87
N GLY A 170 23.32 17.13 -26.09
CA GLY A 170 22.58 15.89 -26.31
C GLY A 170 21.11 15.93 -25.84
N GLY A 171 20.67 17.03 -25.23
CA GLY A 171 19.32 17.21 -24.71
C GLY A 171 19.11 16.74 -23.27
N ASP A 172 20.17 16.31 -22.57
CA ASP A 172 20.05 15.94 -21.15
C ASP A 172 19.74 17.19 -20.33
N VAL A 173 18.88 17.04 -19.34
CA VAL A 173 18.44 18.15 -18.49
C VAL A 173 19.12 18.04 -17.14
N VAL A 174 19.67 19.14 -16.65
CA VAL A 174 20.25 19.22 -15.30
C VAL A 174 19.38 20.10 -14.41
N ILE A 175 19.00 19.55 -13.25
CA ILE A 175 18.21 20.23 -12.22
C ILE A 175 18.92 20.19 -10.87
N ASP A 176 18.53 21.09 -9.97
CA ASP A 176 18.86 21.00 -8.55
C ASP A 176 17.79 20.17 -7.84
N LEU A 177 18.13 18.96 -7.37
CA LEU A 177 17.18 18.09 -6.68
C LEU A 177 16.68 18.67 -5.37
N GLY A 178 17.44 19.55 -4.71
CA GLY A 178 17.02 20.20 -3.47
C GLY A 178 15.75 21.02 -3.64
N SER A 179 15.62 21.69 -4.79
CA SER A 179 14.41 22.47 -5.13
C SER A 179 13.13 21.62 -5.19
N LEU A 180 13.28 20.31 -5.43
CA LEU A 180 12.19 19.37 -5.59
C LEU A 180 11.98 18.53 -4.32
N LEU A 181 13.00 17.80 -3.88
CA LEU A 181 12.87 16.80 -2.82
C LEU A 181 12.88 17.38 -1.41
N LYS A 182 13.37 18.63 -1.24
CA LYS A 182 13.24 19.38 0.02
C LYS A 182 11.99 20.28 0.06
N SER A 183 11.12 20.17 -0.95
CA SER A 183 9.82 20.83 -0.99
C SER A 183 8.73 19.95 -0.33
N ASN A 184 7.47 20.40 -0.37
CA ASN A 184 6.33 19.58 0.07
C ASN A 184 5.85 18.58 -1.00
N LEU A 185 6.75 18.01 -1.80
CA LEU A 185 6.38 17.06 -2.85
C LEU A 185 5.69 15.79 -2.27
N ALA A 186 6.11 15.34 -1.09
CA ALA A 186 5.52 14.19 -0.41
C ALA A 186 4.24 14.52 0.40
N ASP A 187 3.74 15.75 0.33
CA ASP A 187 2.56 16.24 1.07
C ASP A 187 2.57 15.92 2.57
N VAL A 188 3.68 16.22 3.25
CA VAL A 188 3.89 15.93 4.68
C VAL A 188 3.54 17.11 5.59
N GLN A 189 2.99 18.20 5.05
CA GLN A 189 2.67 19.40 5.82
C GLN A 189 1.68 19.16 6.96
N PHE A 190 0.70 18.26 6.77
CA PHE A 190 -0.25 17.91 7.83
C PHE A 190 0.44 17.25 9.05
N MET A 191 1.66 16.73 8.89
CA MET A 191 2.39 16.07 9.96
C MET A 191 2.96 17.05 10.98
N GLY A 192 2.97 18.37 10.74
CA GLY A 192 3.53 19.29 11.73
C GLY A 192 3.82 20.69 11.22
N GLY A 193 3.34 21.04 10.03
CA GLY A 193 3.39 22.36 9.43
C GLY A 193 4.30 22.43 8.20
N SER A 194 4.55 23.64 7.73
CA SER A 194 5.23 23.89 6.45
C SER A 194 6.65 23.33 6.41
N VAL A 195 7.00 22.68 5.29
CA VAL A 195 8.38 22.25 5.02
C VAL A 195 9.28 23.50 4.91
N GLN A 196 10.45 23.43 5.53
CA GLN A 196 11.49 24.45 5.53
C GLN A 196 12.70 23.93 4.74
N PRO A 197 12.78 24.17 3.41
CA PRO A 197 13.82 23.59 2.57
C PRO A 197 15.24 23.91 3.04
N GLN A 198 15.47 25.13 3.53
CA GLN A 198 16.76 25.61 4.03
C GLN A 198 17.24 24.94 5.33
N LEU A 199 16.34 24.28 6.06
CA LEU A 199 16.67 23.51 7.26
C LEU A 199 16.66 21.99 7.01
N SER A 200 16.31 21.58 5.79
CA SER A 200 16.18 20.19 5.38
C SER A 200 17.49 19.68 4.80
N THR A 201 17.87 18.45 5.15
CA THR A 201 19.21 17.91 4.85
C THR A 201 19.12 16.56 4.14
N TRP A 202 20.07 16.27 3.26
CA TRP A 202 20.20 14.92 2.68
C TRP A 202 20.66 13.95 3.76
N HIS A 203 19.96 12.83 3.93
CA HIS A 203 20.34 11.80 4.89
C HIS A 203 21.02 10.61 4.24
N LYS A 204 20.42 10.09 3.15
CA LYS A 204 20.91 8.90 2.44
C LYS A 204 20.71 9.11 0.95
N ILE A 205 21.73 8.78 0.15
CA ILE A 205 21.67 8.84 -1.32
C ILE A 205 22.22 7.51 -1.83
N LYS A 206 21.35 6.71 -2.45
CA LYS A 206 21.72 5.47 -3.14
C LYS A 206 21.22 5.55 -4.58
N ASN A 207 22.13 5.39 -5.52
CA ASN A 207 21.83 5.51 -6.94
C ASN A 207 22.28 4.24 -7.65
N PHE A 208 21.34 3.55 -8.29
CA PHE A 208 21.55 2.27 -8.96
C PHE A 208 21.04 2.37 -10.41
N PRO A 209 21.46 1.49 -11.33
CA PRO A 209 21.09 1.60 -12.75
C PRO A 209 19.58 1.64 -13.05
N GLU A 210 18.77 0.95 -12.24
CA GLU A 210 17.32 0.81 -12.45
C GLU A 210 16.46 1.56 -11.41
N ASN A 211 17.08 2.10 -10.36
CA ASN A 211 16.39 2.88 -9.33
C ASN A 211 17.32 3.85 -8.60
N MET A 212 16.75 4.93 -8.09
CA MET A 212 17.41 5.90 -7.23
C MET A 212 16.59 6.05 -5.94
N LEU A 213 17.25 5.98 -4.79
CA LEU A 213 16.66 6.14 -3.46
C LEU A 213 17.36 7.28 -2.73
N ILE A 214 16.61 8.34 -2.40
CA ILE A 214 17.12 9.48 -1.64
C ILE A 214 16.27 9.68 -0.39
N ASP A 215 16.88 9.54 0.78
CA ASP A 215 16.27 9.90 2.06
C ASP A 215 16.60 11.34 2.43
N VAL A 216 15.56 12.10 2.76
CA VAL A 216 15.66 13.51 3.12
C VAL A 216 15.11 13.72 4.53
N ASP A 217 15.91 14.35 5.40
CA ASP A 217 15.44 14.87 6.66
C ASP A 217 14.72 16.21 6.42
N LEU A 218 13.40 16.17 6.25
CA LEU A 218 12.58 17.36 6.07
C LEU A 218 12.35 18.05 7.41
N ALA A 219 12.72 19.33 7.50
CA ALA A 219 12.40 20.18 8.63
C ALA A 219 11.00 20.77 8.45
N LEU A 220 10.10 20.50 9.40
CA LEU A 220 8.75 21.05 9.44
C LEU A 220 8.68 22.15 10.50
N SER A 221 8.16 23.31 10.13
CA SER A 221 7.90 24.41 11.07
C SER A 221 6.58 24.17 11.82
N ALA A 222 6.59 24.20 13.15
CA ALA A 222 5.37 24.16 13.96
C ALA A 222 5.26 25.35 14.92
N ARG A 223 4.05 25.56 15.47
CA ARG A 223 3.74 26.66 16.40
C ARG A 223 4.52 26.59 17.71
N GLN A 224 4.97 25.41 18.13
CA GLN A 224 5.81 25.19 19.31
C GLN A 224 7.00 24.29 18.93
N GLY A 225 8.04 24.88 18.35
CA GLY A 225 9.26 24.18 17.92
C GLY A 225 9.09 23.43 16.60
N GLY A 226 10.14 23.40 15.77
CA GLY A 226 10.15 22.60 14.55
C GLY A 226 10.45 21.13 14.84
N LYS A 227 10.09 20.24 13.92
CA LYS A 227 10.46 18.82 13.99
C LYS A 227 11.02 18.33 12.66
N ARG A 228 11.70 17.19 12.68
CA ARG A 228 12.21 16.54 11.47
C ARG A 228 11.41 15.28 11.16
N VAL A 229 11.12 15.08 9.89
CA VAL A 229 10.52 13.85 9.35
C VAL A 229 11.42 13.35 8.23
N GLY A 230 11.84 12.10 8.33
CA GLY A 230 12.58 11.42 7.28
C GLY A 230 11.62 10.96 6.19
N VAL A 231 11.82 11.44 4.98
CA VAL A 231 11.06 11.02 3.80
C VAL A 231 12.02 10.43 2.79
N SER A 232 11.77 9.18 2.43
CA SER A 232 12.49 8.49 1.37
C SER A 232 11.76 8.66 0.05
N TYR A 233 12.49 9.04 -0.99
CA TYR A 233 12.03 9.22 -2.36
C TYR A 233 12.70 8.19 -3.25
N ALA A 234 11.90 7.33 -3.88
CA ALA A 234 12.34 6.30 -4.80
C ALA A 234 11.86 6.62 -6.22
N PHE A 235 12.80 6.71 -7.17
CA PHE A 235 12.52 6.71 -8.60
C PHE A 235 12.92 5.35 -9.15
N ARG A 236 12.04 4.67 -9.87
CA ARG A 236 12.29 3.31 -10.38
C ARG A 236 11.75 3.14 -11.79
N LYS A 237 12.50 2.47 -12.66
CA LYS A 237 11.99 2.03 -13.96
C LYS A 237 10.88 0.99 -13.78
N LEU A 238 9.81 1.15 -14.54
CA LEU A 238 8.71 0.20 -14.52
C LEU A 238 8.99 -1.00 -15.43
N PRO A 239 8.40 -2.17 -15.13
CA PRO A 239 8.38 -3.28 -16.07
C PRO A 239 7.82 -2.84 -17.44
N PRO A 240 8.37 -3.35 -18.56
CA PRO A 240 7.82 -3.11 -19.88
C PRO A 240 6.37 -3.61 -19.99
N LEU A 241 5.53 -2.84 -20.69
CA LEU A 241 4.18 -3.28 -21.03
C LEU A 241 4.27 -4.53 -21.94
N GLY A 242 3.48 -5.56 -21.64
CA GLY A 242 3.45 -6.83 -22.38
C GLY A 242 4.18 -7.99 -21.70
N GLU A 243 5.07 -7.73 -20.72
CA GLU A 243 5.71 -8.80 -19.91
C GLU A 243 4.79 -9.36 -18.81
N TYR A 244 3.68 -8.68 -18.54
CA TYR A 244 2.69 -9.09 -17.55
C TYR A 244 1.30 -9.02 -18.17
N THR A 245 0.51 -10.06 -17.95
CA THR A 245 -0.89 -10.12 -18.39
C THR A 245 -1.80 -9.70 -17.25
N PRO A 246 -2.51 -8.56 -17.34
CA PRO A 246 -3.49 -8.15 -16.35
C PRO A 246 -4.62 -9.17 -16.20
N ARG A 247 -5.12 -9.35 -14.98
CA ARG A 247 -6.24 -10.26 -14.70
C ARG A 247 -7.49 -9.50 -14.29
N VAL A 248 -8.61 -9.81 -14.94
CA VAL A 248 -9.90 -9.15 -14.70
C VAL A 248 -10.47 -9.56 -13.35
N ALA A 249 -11.04 -8.60 -12.65
CA ALA A 249 -11.70 -8.81 -11.37
C ALA A 249 -13.10 -9.43 -11.51
N ASP A 250 -13.51 -10.15 -10.47
CA ASP A 250 -14.87 -10.65 -10.28
C ASP A 250 -15.32 -10.32 -8.85
N ASP A 251 -16.50 -9.74 -8.69
CA ASP A 251 -17.00 -9.27 -7.40
C ASP A 251 -17.19 -10.39 -6.36
N ARG A 252 -17.22 -11.65 -6.80
CA ARG A 252 -17.31 -12.83 -5.93
C ARG A 252 -15.99 -13.19 -5.27
N VAL A 253 -14.87 -12.61 -5.73
CA VAL A 253 -13.51 -12.87 -5.21
C VAL A 253 -12.87 -11.54 -4.79
N GLY A 254 -12.58 -11.41 -3.51
CA GLY A 254 -12.12 -10.18 -2.91
C GLY A 254 -10.67 -9.81 -3.19
N TYR A 255 -10.39 -9.23 -4.36
CA TYR A 255 -9.10 -8.61 -4.66
C TYR A 255 -9.16 -7.08 -4.55
N PHE A 256 -8.04 -6.44 -4.21
CA PHE A 256 -7.79 -5.02 -4.46
C PHE A 256 -7.69 -4.76 -5.96
N LEU A 257 -8.14 -3.58 -6.40
CA LEU A 257 -8.42 -3.34 -7.80
C LEU A 257 -7.78 -2.06 -8.31
N THR A 258 -7.20 -2.14 -9.51
CA THR A 258 -6.97 -1.00 -10.37
C THR A 258 -8.21 -0.88 -11.28
N ALA A 259 -9.00 0.18 -11.07
CA ALA A 259 -10.23 0.41 -11.83
C ALA A 259 -10.02 1.55 -12.83
N ARG A 260 -10.20 1.26 -14.11
CA ARG A 260 -10.04 2.23 -15.20
C ARG A 260 -11.32 2.34 -16.00
N LYS A 261 -11.65 3.54 -16.43
CA LYS A 261 -12.83 3.81 -17.25
C LYS A 261 -12.47 3.66 -18.73
N ASP A 262 -13.09 2.68 -19.37
CA ASP A 262 -12.97 2.40 -20.79
C ASP A 262 -14.20 2.89 -21.55
N TRP A 263 -14.05 4.06 -22.16
CA TRP A 263 -15.05 4.67 -23.03
C TRP A 263 -15.12 4.01 -24.43
N ASN A 264 -14.17 3.14 -24.78
CA ASN A 264 -14.19 2.41 -26.05
C ASN A 264 -15.15 1.22 -26.03
N ARG A 265 -15.68 0.86 -24.85
CA ARG A 265 -16.73 -0.14 -24.73
C ARG A 265 -17.99 0.32 -25.48
N LYS A 266 -18.77 -0.66 -25.96
CA LYS A 266 -20.05 -0.38 -26.62
C LYS A 266 -20.94 0.46 -25.70
N ALA A 267 -21.67 1.43 -26.25
CA ALA A 267 -22.60 2.26 -25.49
C ALA A 267 -23.69 1.46 -24.75
N THR A 268 -23.96 0.23 -25.17
CA THR A 268 -24.89 -0.71 -24.52
C THR A 268 -24.27 -1.52 -23.38
N ALA A 269 -22.97 -1.34 -23.09
CA ALA A 269 -22.32 -2.05 -22.00
C ALA A 269 -22.95 -1.63 -20.66
N ARG A 270 -23.18 -2.61 -19.79
CA ARG A 270 -23.75 -2.37 -18.45
C ARG A 270 -22.87 -1.44 -17.61
N GLU A 271 -21.56 -1.46 -17.85
CA GLU A 271 -20.60 -0.57 -17.22
C GLU A 271 -19.41 -0.27 -18.12
N THR A 272 -18.79 0.88 -17.87
CA THR A 272 -17.59 1.35 -18.57
C THR A 272 -16.30 1.04 -17.81
N PHE A 273 -16.35 0.36 -16.66
CA PHE A 273 -15.14 0.08 -15.89
C PHE A 273 -14.48 -1.23 -16.33
N GLU A 274 -13.19 -1.15 -16.59
CA GLU A 274 -12.27 -2.28 -16.52
C GLU A 274 -11.72 -2.33 -15.09
N ARG A 275 -11.83 -3.48 -14.45
CA ARG A 275 -11.29 -3.71 -13.11
C ARG A 275 -10.26 -4.83 -13.19
N LEU A 276 -9.04 -4.51 -12.82
CA LEU A 276 -7.90 -5.42 -12.83
C LEU A 276 -7.53 -5.72 -11.39
N ILE A 277 -7.36 -7.00 -11.06
CA ILE A 277 -6.92 -7.38 -9.71
C ILE A 277 -5.45 -7.00 -9.50
N HIS A 278 -5.12 -6.64 -8.28
CA HIS A 278 -3.73 -6.50 -7.85
C HIS A 278 -3.15 -7.90 -7.67
N ARG A 279 -2.07 -8.23 -8.39
CA ARG A 279 -1.35 -9.49 -8.20
C ARG A 279 0.11 -9.42 -8.62
N TRP A 280 0.93 -10.32 -8.10
CA TRP A 280 2.31 -10.50 -8.55
C TRP A 280 2.38 -11.15 -9.94
N ASN A 281 3.45 -10.86 -10.69
CA ASN A 281 3.75 -11.56 -11.94
C ASN A 281 4.45 -12.89 -11.64
N LEU A 282 3.67 -13.95 -11.47
CA LEU A 282 4.17 -15.31 -11.25
C LEU A 282 4.01 -16.17 -12.50
N GLU A 283 5.15 -16.62 -13.01
CA GLU A 283 5.23 -17.58 -14.11
C GLU A 283 6.09 -18.76 -13.68
N LYS A 284 5.65 -19.98 -14.00
CA LYS A 284 6.46 -21.18 -13.76
C LYS A 284 7.79 -21.05 -14.48
N ARG A 285 8.87 -21.42 -13.79
CA ARG A 285 10.21 -21.50 -14.39
C ARG A 285 10.24 -22.53 -15.50
N ASP A 286 9.61 -23.67 -15.25
CA ASP A 286 9.34 -24.71 -16.23
C ASP A 286 7.82 -24.96 -16.29
N PRO A 287 7.13 -24.44 -17.31
CA PRO A 287 5.69 -24.64 -17.48
C PRO A 287 5.27 -26.09 -17.72
N SER A 288 6.18 -26.97 -18.13
CA SER A 288 5.87 -28.38 -18.43
C SER A 288 5.70 -29.23 -17.17
N LEU A 289 6.21 -28.77 -16.03
CA LEU A 289 6.11 -29.47 -14.76
C LEU A 289 4.78 -29.15 -14.06
N GLU A 290 4.18 -30.17 -13.45
CA GLU A 290 3.00 -30.02 -12.58
C GLU A 290 3.30 -29.03 -11.44
N LEU A 291 4.46 -29.22 -10.79
CA LEU A 291 5.00 -28.37 -9.74
C LEU A 291 6.32 -27.75 -10.22
N SER A 292 6.40 -26.42 -10.21
CA SER A 292 7.59 -25.69 -10.66
C SER A 292 7.81 -24.44 -9.80
N PRO A 293 9.04 -24.11 -9.41
CA PRO A 293 9.30 -22.83 -8.80
C PRO A 293 9.01 -21.70 -9.79
N PRO A 294 8.67 -20.49 -9.33
CA PRO A 294 8.48 -19.36 -10.23
C PRO A 294 9.82 -18.93 -10.86
N LYS A 295 9.74 -18.26 -12.02
CA LYS A 295 10.88 -17.54 -12.63
C LYS A 295 11.40 -16.46 -11.68
N LYS A 296 10.49 -15.74 -11.02
CA LYS A 296 10.77 -14.69 -10.04
C LYS A 296 9.91 -14.97 -8.79
N PRO A 297 10.48 -15.53 -7.71
CA PRO A 297 9.74 -15.72 -6.46
C PRO A 297 9.44 -14.38 -5.79
N ILE A 298 8.40 -14.36 -4.95
CA ILE A 298 8.09 -13.23 -4.07
C ILE A 298 9.00 -13.35 -2.87
N VAL A 299 10.05 -12.54 -2.81
CA VAL A 299 11.02 -12.58 -1.71
C VAL A 299 10.62 -11.56 -0.66
N PHE A 300 10.39 -12.00 0.57
CA PHE A 300 10.24 -11.13 1.75
C PHE A 300 11.50 -11.20 2.61
N ILE A 301 11.98 -10.04 3.04
CA ILE A 301 13.11 -9.91 3.97
C ILE A 301 12.58 -9.55 5.35
N ILE A 302 12.80 -10.41 6.34
CA ILE A 302 12.54 -10.08 7.74
C ILE A 302 13.61 -9.09 8.19
N GLU A 303 13.19 -7.87 8.55
CA GLU A 303 14.08 -6.81 9.01
C GLU A 303 14.86 -7.24 10.26
N LYS A 304 16.11 -6.79 10.37
CA LYS A 304 16.96 -7.10 11.52
C LYS A 304 16.41 -6.59 12.87
N THR A 305 15.51 -5.60 12.84
CA THR A 305 14.84 -5.02 14.02
C THR A 305 13.79 -5.95 14.64
N VAL A 306 13.31 -6.96 13.91
CA VAL A 306 12.35 -7.94 14.41
C VAL A 306 13.00 -8.75 15.54
N PRO A 307 12.42 -8.80 16.76
CA PRO A 307 13.00 -9.53 17.88
C PRO A 307 13.19 -11.02 17.56
N ILE A 308 14.34 -11.57 17.95
CA ILE A 308 14.79 -12.92 17.55
C ILE A 308 13.75 -13.99 17.88
N GLN A 309 13.14 -13.92 19.06
CA GLN A 309 12.15 -14.89 19.53
C GLN A 309 10.89 -14.96 18.64
N TRP A 310 10.58 -13.88 17.90
CA TRP A 310 9.39 -13.79 17.07
C TRP A 310 9.64 -14.15 15.60
N ARG A 311 10.89 -14.13 15.13
CA ARG A 311 11.25 -14.35 13.71
C ARG A 311 10.72 -15.66 13.15
N ARG A 312 10.68 -16.74 13.96
CA ARG A 312 10.14 -18.04 13.52
C ARG A 312 8.64 -17.96 13.18
N TRP A 313 7.87 -17.20 13.95
CA TRP A 313 6.42 -17.08 13.79
C TRP A 313 6.09 -16.16 12.61
N VAL A 314 6.85 -15.07 12.46
CA VAL A 314 6.80 -14.21 11.27
C VAL A 314 7.07 -15.02 10.01
N ARG A 315 8.17 -15.78 9.97
CA ARG A 315 8.51 -16.64 8.84
C ARG A 315 7.37 -17.60 8.50
N GLN A 316 6.85 -18.31 9.49
CA GLN A 316 5.74 -19.26 9.30
C GLN A 316 4.48 -18.58 8.75
N GLY A 317 4.13 -17.37 9.22
CA GLY A 317 2.98 -16.63 8.71
C GLY A 317 3.15 -16.22 7.24
N ILE A 318 4.36 -15.82 6.84
CA ILE A 318 4.66 -15.49 5.45
C ILE A 318 4.64 -16.74 4.55
N GLU A 319 5.28 -17.81 4.98
CA GLU A 319 5.39 -19.05 4.20
C GLU A 319 4.08 -19.86 4.14
N GLU A 320 3.10 -19.58 5.01
CA GLU A 320 1.81 -20.30 5.07
C GLU A 320 1.07 -20.31 3.72
N TRP A 321 1.17 -19.22 2.95
CA TRP A 321 0.53 -19.09 1.65
C TRP A 321 1.14 -19.99 0.56
N ASN A 322 2.36 -20.51 0.74
CA ASN A 322 2.92 -21.50 -0.19
C ASN A 322 2.03 -22.74 -0.30
N LYS A 323 1.29 -23.11 0.76
CA LYS A 323 0.31 -24.21 0.68
C LYS A 323 -0.74 -23.96 -0.41
N ALA A 324 -1.18 -22.72 -0.60
CA ALA A 324 -2.13 -22.37 -1.66
C ALA A 324 -1.47 -22.35 -3.05
N PHE A 325 -0.25 -21.83 -3.14
CA PHE A 325 0.52 -21.80 -4.38
C PHE A 325 0.88 -23.20 -4.90
N GLU A 326 1.23 -24.13 -4.02
CA GLU A 326 1.53 -25.52 -4.37
C GLU A 326 0.33 -26.19 -5.04
N LYS A 327 -0.90 -25.91 -4.57
CA LYS A 327 -2.15 -26.45 -5.16
C LYS A 327 -2.38 -26.00 -6.60
N ILE A 328 -1.76 -24.90 -7.02
CA ILE A 328 -1.88 -24.35 -8.38
C ILE A 328 -0.58 -24.50 -9.18
N GLY A 329 0.36 -25.32 -8.69
CA GLY A 329 1.55 -25.72 -9.42
C GLY A 329 2.82 -24.93 -9.12
N PHE A 330 2.81 -24.04 -8.13
CA PHE A 330 3.99 -23.25 -7.75
C PHE A 330 4.60 -23.77 -6.45
N VAL A 331 5.87 -24.18 -6.50
CA VAL A 331 6.65 -24.52 -5.30
C VAL A 331 7.47 -23.30 -4.91
N ASP A 332 7.59 -22.99 -3.62
CA ASP A 332 8.36 -21.84 -3.12
C ASP A 332 8.01 -20.53 -3.84
N ALA A 333 6.70 -20.27 -4.02
CA ALA A 333 6.22 -19.03 -4.62
C ALA A 333 6.65 -17.82 -3.78
N ILE A 334 6.62 -17.97 -2.47
CA ILE A 334 7.09 -17.00 -1.48
C ILE A 334 8.34 -17.54 -0.79
N VAL A 335 9.40 -16.74 -0.76
CA VAL A 335 10.68 -17.07 -0.14
C VAL A 335 10.99 -16.04 0.94
N VAL A 336 11.33 -16.50 2.14
CA VAL A 336 11.64 -15.60 3.27
C VAL A 336 13.13 -15.59 3.56
N GLN A 337 13.72 -14.41 3.55
CA GLN A 337 15.11 -14.15 3.93
C GLN A 337 15.18 -13.40 5.27
N GLN A 338 16.31 -13.51 5.96
CA GLN A 338 16.55 -12.80 7.21
C GLN A 338 17.64 -11.76 7.00
N GLN A 339 17.35 -10.49 7.28
CA GLN A 339 18.39 -9.47 7.33
C GLN A 339 19.19 -9.58 8.63
N THR A 340 20.51 -9.48 8.52
CA THR A 340 21.44 -9.31 9.66
C THR A 340 22.44 -8.20 9.35
N GLU A 341 23.27 -7.82 10.32
CA GLU A 341 24.31 -6.78 10.11
C GLU A 341 25.48 -7.28 9.26
N ASP A 342 25.58 -8.59 9.02
CA ASP A 342 26.77 -9.28 8.51
C ASP A 342 26.50 -10.17 7.27
N ASN A 343 25.32 -10.07 6.65
CA ASN A 343 24.97 -10.82 5.44
C ASN A 343 24.72 -9.92 4.23
N GLU A 344 24.39 -10.51 3.08
CA GLU A 344 24.17 -9.77 1.83
C GLU A 344 23.04 -8.73 1.88
N PHE A 345 22.17 -8.79 2.89
CA PHE A 345 21.06 -7.86 3.09
C PHE A 345 21.38 -6.73 4.06
N ALA A 346 22.58 -6.67 4.64
CA ALA A 346 22.95 -5.67 5.66
C ALA A 346 22.74 -4.21 5.19
N ASP A 347 23.03 -3.95 3.92
CA ASP A 347 22.89 -2.64 3.28
C ASP A 347 21.53 -2.42 2.59
N TYR A 348 20.59 -3.36 2.70
CA TYR A 348 19.27 -3.22 2.09
C TYR A 348 18.39 -2.31 2.96
N ASP A 349 17.72 -1.37 2.32
CA ASP A 349 16.81 -0.46 2.99
C ASP A 349 15.36 -0.92 2.79
N PRO A 350 14.53 -0.94 3.85
CA PRO A 350 13.11 -1.19 3.71
C PRO A 350 12.37 -0.15 2.86
N GLU A 351 12.92 1.06 2.68
CA GLU A 351 12.31 2.06 1.79
C GLU A 351 12.63 1.86 0.31
N ASP A 352 13.53 0.93 -0.02
CA ASP A 352 13.89 0.63 -1.41
C ASP A 352 12.79 -0.21 -2.06
N ALA A 353 12.01 0.42 -2.94
CA ALA A 353 10.86 -0.17 -3.64
C ALA A 353 11.20 -1.34 -4.61
N ARG A 354 12.38 -1.95 -4.49
CA ARG A 354 12.78 -3.18 -5.18
C ARG A 354 12.60 -4.43 -4.31
N TYR A 355 12.52 -4.27 -2.99
CA TYR A 355 12.54 -5.37 -2.04
C TYR A 355 11.33 -5.30 -1.12
N ASN A 356 10.74 -6.45 -0.81
CA ASN A 356 9.64 -6.52 0.13
C ASN A 356 10.18 -6.76 1.54
N PHE A 357 9.80 -5.93 2.51
CA PHE A 357 10.23 -6.10 3.90
C PHE A 357 9.08 -6.49 4.84
N PHE A 358 9.39 -7.33 5.82
CA PHE A 358 8.61 -7.40 7.06
C PHE A 358 9.32 -6.54 8.10
N ARG A 359 8.66 -5.47 8.53
CA ARG A 359 9.20 -4.37 9.34
C ARG A 359 8.63 -4.41 10.75
N TRP A 360 9.48 -4.08 11.72
CA TRP A 360 9.11 -3.96 13.13
C TRP A 360 9.19 -2.50 13.57
N ILE A 361 8.05 -1.88 13.88
CA ILE A 361 7.99 -0.47 14.27
C ILE A 361 7.50 -0.30 15.71
N VAL A 362 7.68 0.89 16.26
CA VAL A 362 7.23 1.23 17.62
C VAL A 362 6.52 2.58 17.59
N SER A 363 5.20 2.57 17.72
CA SER A 363 4.37 3.78 17.73
C SER A 363 3.54 3.95 19.00
N GLY A 364 3.31 2.88 19.76
CA GLY A 364 2.38 2.84 20.89
C GLY A 364 0.98 2.35 20.52
N ASP A 365 0.68 2.16 19.24
CA ASP A 365 -0.59 1.64 18.74
C ASP A 365 -0.43 0.20 18.25
N ALA A 366 -1.30 -0.70 18.70
CA ALA A 366 -1.26 -2.10 18.29
C ALA A 366 -1.92 -2.25 16.91
N PHE A 367 -1.13 -2.18 15.84
CA PHE A 367 -1.61 -2.40 14.48
C PHE A 367 -0.65 -3.25 13.64
N ALA A 368 -1.18 -3.79 12.54
CA ALA A 368 -0.43 -4.40 11.46
C ALA A 368 -1.00 -3.92 10.12
N MET A 369 -0.17 -3.86 9.09
CA MET A 369 -0.58 -3.50 7.73
C MET A 369 0.31 -4.17 6.68
N GLY A 370 -0.27 -4.61 5.56
CA GLY A 370 0.44 -5.12 4.38
C GLY A 370 0.17 -4.29 3.12
N PRO A 371 0.56 -3.01 3.05
CA PRO A 371 0.46 -2.21 1.82
C PRO A 371 1.30 -2.80 0.69
N SER A 372 0.90 -2.47 -0.54
CA SER A 372 1.66 -2.76 -1.74
C SER A 372 1.59 -1.60 -2.74
N ARG A 373 2.64 -1.44 -3.53
CA ARG A 373 2.70 -0.50 -4.67
C ARG A 373 2.41 -1.27 -5.95
N VAL A 374 1.59 -0.68 -6.80
CA VAL A 374 1.03 -1.36 -7.97
C VAL A 374 1.27 -0.52 -9.22
N ASP A 375 1.61 -1.15 -10.33
CA ASP A 375 1.61 -0.47 -11.63
C ASP A 375 0.16 -0.13 -12.02
N PRO A 376 -0.26 1.14 -11.99
CA PRO A 376 -1.64 1.53 -12.28
C PRO A 376 -2.06 1.28 -13.74
N ARG A 377 -1.11 0.92 -14.62
CA ARG A 377 -1.38 0.57 -16.01
C ARG A 377 -1.80 -0.89 -16.17
N THR A 378 -1.51 -1.75 -15.20
CA THR A 378 -1.69 -3.20 -15.34
C THR A 378 -2.29 -3.89 -14.13
N GLY A 379 -2.24 -3.30 -12.93
CA GLY A 379 -2.58 -3.99 -11.68
C GLY A 379 -1.46 -4.93 -11.19
N GLN A 380 -0.25 -4.87 -11.77
CA GLN A 380 0.87 -5.66 -11.30
C GLN A 380 1.40 -5.11 -9.97
N ILE A 381 1.51 -5.96 -8.94
CA ILE A 381 2.20 -5.60 -7.70
C ILE A 381 3.71 -5.54 -7.96
N LEU A 382 4.34 -4.45 -7.53
CA LEU A 382 5.76 -4.15 -7.79
C LEU A 382 6.63 -4.27 -6.55
N ASP A 383 6.03 -4.07 -5.37
CA ASP A 383 6.67 -3.90 -4.07
C ASP A 383 5.60 -3.99 -2.96
N ALA A 384 5.95 -4.53 -1.79
CA ALA A 384 5.06 -4.63 -0.63
C ALA A 384 5.86 -4.65 0.68
N ASP A 385 5.40 -3.89 1.68
CA ASP A 385 6.00 -3.85 3.01
C ASP A 385 4.96 -4.26 4.03
N ILE A 386 5.25 -5.29 4.82
CA ILE A 386 4.43 -5.65 5.97
C ILE A 386 4.97 -4.89 7.18
N ILE A 387 4.13 -4.11 7.82
CA ILE A 387 4.46 -3.30 8.99
C ILE A 387 3.75 -3.92 10.19
N MET A 388 4.52 -4.31 11.21
CA MET A 388 4.00 -4.78 12.48
C MET A 388 4.44 -3.83 13.59
N ASP A 389 3.47 -3.30 14.35
CA ASP A 389 3.78 -2.50 15.53
C ASP A 389 4.05 -3.40 16.73
N ASP A 390 5.19 -3.16 17.36
CA ASP A 390 5.67 -3.84 18.56
C ASP A 390 4.70 -3.76 19.76
N SER A 391 3.86 -2.72 19.82
CA SER A 391 2.81 -2.54 20.85
C SER A 391 1.76 -3.64 20.77
N PHE A 392 1.60 -4.30 19.62
CA PHE A 392 0.81 -5.53 19.49
C PHE A 392 1.30 -6.62 20.44
N ILE A 393 2.62 -6.71 20.70
CA ILE A 393 3.22 -7.67 21.62
C ILE A 393 3.43 -7.07 23.01
N ARG A 394 3.88 -5.81 23.14
CA ARG A 394 4.19 -5.24 24.47
C ARG A 394 2.96 -5.16 25.36
N TRP A 395 1.82 -4.76 24.81
CA TRP A 395 0.57 -4.72 25.56
C TRP A 395 0.23 -6.11 26.13
N GLN A 396 0.57 -7.16 25.39
CA GLN A 396 0.33 -8.55 25.78
C GLN A 396 1.26 -9.03 26.90
N VAL A 397 2.55 -8.70 26.79
CA VAL A 397 3.62 -9.20 27.67
C VAL A 397 3.79 -8.38 28.95
N TYR A 398 3.49 -7.08 28.93
CA TYR A 398 3.80 -6.17 30.05
C TYR A 398 2.54 -5.62 30.73
N ASP A 399 1.56 -5.12 29.98
CA ASP A 399 0.39 -4.47 30.57
C ASP A 399 -0.63 -5.47 31.15
N PHE A 400 -0.62 -6.73 30.72
CA PHE A 400 -1.51 -7.74 31.27
C PHE A 400 -0.85 -8.61 32.35
N ASP A 401 0.40 -9.06 32.17
CA ASP A 401 1.12 -9.87 33.17
C ASP A 401 1.34 -9.15 34.51
N ILE A 402 1.40 -7.81 34.50
CA ILE A 402 1.55 -6.99 35.72
C ILE A 402 0.21 -6.79 36.45
N PHE A 403 -0.89 -6.57 35.72
CA PHE A 403 -2.18 -6.18 36.31
C PHE A 403 -3.15 -7.36 36.49
N ALA A 404 -3.06 -8.39 35.65
CA ALA A 404 -3.96 -9.55 35.69
C ALA A 404 -3.84 -10.39 36.99
N PRO A 405 -2.66 -10.60 37.61
CA PRO A 405 -2.60 -11.33 38.88
C PRO A 405 -3.37 -10.63 40.01
N SER A 406 -3.34 -9.30 40.09
CA SER A 406 -4.12 -8.53 41.06
C SER A 406 -5.62 -8.52 40.74
N ASP A 407 -5.99 -8.42 39.46
CA ASP A 407 -7.39 -8.43 39.05
C ASP A 407 -8.02 -9.81 39.17
N VAL A 408 -7.28 -10.89 38.90
CA VAL A 408 -7.73 -12.27 39.12
C VAL A 408 -7.79 -12.59 40.61
N ALA A 409 -6.84 -12.13 41.42
CA ALA A 409 -6.93 -12.24 42.89
C ALA A 409 -8.13 -11.48 43.45
N ARG A 410 -8.48 -10.33 42.86
CA ARG A 410 -9.69 -9.57 43.19
C ARG A 410 -10.96 -10.29 42.73
N ALA A 411 -10.97 -10.87 41.53
CA ALA A 411 -12.09 -11.59 40.93
C ALA A 411 -12.27 -13.04 41.45
N LYS A 412 -11.29 -13.60 42.17
CA LYS A 412 -11.40 -14.90 42.85
C LYS A 412 -11.35 -14.79 44.37
N GLY A 413 -11.21 -13.57 44.89
CA GLY A 413 -11.15 -13.30 46.32
C GLY A 413 -12.50 -13.52 47.01
N PRO A 414 -12.50 -13.84 48.32
CA PRO A 414 -13.73 -14.12 49.07
C PRO A 414 -14.75 -12.97 49.01
N GLY A 415 -14.30 -11.72 48.91
CA GLY A 415 -15.18 -10.56 48.75
C GLY A 415 -15.92 -10.50 47.41
N PHE A 416 -15.32 -10.95 46.31
CA PHE A 416 -15.99 -10.97 45.00
C PHE A 416 -16.96 -12.14 44.87
N ALA A 417 -16.61 -13.30 45.44
CA ALA A 417 -17.54 -14.42 45.55
C ALA A 417 -18.79 -14.04 46.37
N GLU A 418 -18.62 -13.29 47.45
CA GLU A 418 -19.73 -12.80 48.27
C GLU A 418 -20.53 -11.70 47.57
N TRP A 419 -19.87 -10.81 46.83
CA TRP A 419 -20.52 -9.79 46.00
C TRP A 419 -21.34 -10.40 44.85
N LEU A 420 -20.83 -11.43 44.16
CA LEU A 420 -21.56 -12.14 43.09
C LEU A 420 -22.81 -12.86 43.61
N LYS A 421 -22.75 -13.45 44.82
CA LYS A 421 -23.96 -14.01 45.48
C LYS A 421 -25.01 -12.94 45.75
N GLN A 422 -24.58 -11.73 46.09
CA GLN A 422 -25.46 -10.58 46.34
C GLN A 422 -25.93 -9.90 45.06
N GLN A 423 -25.24 -10.10 43.93
CA GLN A 423 -25.51 -9.46 42.65
C GLN A 423 -25.53 -10.49 41.49
N PRO A 424 -26.48 -11.44 41.50
CA PRO A 424 -26.51 -12.58 40.59
C PRO A 424 -26.67 -12.20 39.11
N GLN A 425 -27.13 -10.99 38.80
CA GLN A 425 -27.21 -10.45 37.45
C GLN A 425 -25.83 -10.21 36.80
N PHE A 426 -24.74 -10.18 37.59
CA PHE A 426 -23.36 -10.09 37.09
C PHE A 426 -22.63 -11.45 37.08
N ALA A 427 -23.31 -12.55 37.45
CA ALA A 427 -22.81 -13.88 37.15
C ALA A 427 -22.76 -14.09 35.63
N LEU A 428 -21.89 -14.99 35.14
CA LEU A 428 -21.63 -15.17 33.70
C LEU A 428 -22.91 -15.38 32.86
N ASP A 429 -23.93 -16.03 33.43
CA ASP A 429 -25.28 -16.21 32.83
C ASP A 429 -26.12 -14.92 32.75
N GLY A 430 -25.91 -13.96 33.65
CA GLY A 430 -26.58 -12.66 33.68
C GLY A 430 -25.88 -11.58 32.84
N LEU A 431 -24.55 -11.67 32.70
CA LEU A 431 -23.72 -10.76 31.93
C LEU A 431 -24.10 -10.74 30.43
N MET A 432 -24.53 -11.89 29.90
CA MET A 432 -24.97 -12.06 28.51
C MET A 432 -26.30 -11.34 28.19
N ARG A 433 -27.00 -10.75 29.18
CA ARG A 433 -28.27 -10.04 28.97
C ARG A 433 -28.20 -8.52 29.12
N HIS A 434 -27.10 -7.95 29.61
CA HIS A 434 -27.04 -6.53 29.97
C HIS A 434 -25.71 -5.86 29.59
N PHE A 435 -25.43 -5.72 28.30
CA PHE A 435 -24.44 -4.75 27.83
C PHE A 435 -25.13 -3.42 27.47
N PRO A 436 -25.20 -2.42 28.36
CA PRO A 436 -25.44 -1.04 27.92
C PRO A 436 -24.12 -0.43 27.43
N ALA A 437 -24.21 0.40 26.38
CA ALA A 437 -23.09 1.13 25.80
C ALA A 437 -22.53 2.22 26.75
N PRO A 438 -21.25 2.62 26.63
CA PRO A 438 -20.63 3.62 27.50
C PRO A 438 -21.24 5.03 27.32
N SER A 439 -21.48 5.70 28.44
CA SER A 439 -22.21 6.97 28.58
C SER A 439 -21.34 8.23 28.53
N ASP A 440 -20.30 8.27 27.68
CA ASP A 440 -19.50 9.49 27.49
C ASP A 440 -19.87 10.16 26.15
N PRO A 441 -20.68 11.23 26.17
CA PRO A 441 -21.07 11.96 24.95
C PRO A 441 -19.87 12.57 24.22
N LEU A 442 -18.75 12.82 24.92
CA LEU A 442 -17.54 13.37 24.33
C LEU A 442 -16.71 12.29 23.64
N ALA A 443 -16.66 11.08 24.20
CA ALA A 443 -16.11 9.91 23.53
C ALA A 443 -16.98 9.51 22.33
N GLU A 444 -18.30 9.61 22.44
CA GLU A 444 -19.23 9.40 21.33
C GLU A 444 -19.02 10.44 20.22
N LEU A 445 -18.82 11.72 20.57
CA LEU A 445 -18.52 12.76 19.57
C LEU A 445 -17.16 12.53 18.89
N LYS A 446 -16.14 12.08 19.65
CA LYS A 446 -14.83 11.70 19.11
C LYS A 446 -14.92 10.46 18.21
N ASN A 447 -15.71 9.47 18.60
CA ASN A 447 -15.96 8.27 17.81
C ASN A 447 -16.77 8.58 16.56
N ILE A 448 -17.79 9.44 16.63
CA ILE A 448 -18.54 9.92 15.46
C ILE A 448 -17.65 10.76 14.54
N ALA A 449 -16.72 11.54 15.09
CA ALA A 449 -15.74 12.29 14.31
C ALA A 449 -14.70 11.37 13.66
N ALA A 450 -14.23 10.34 14.37
CA ALA A 450 -13.35 9.29 13.86
C ALA A 450 -14.06 8.45 12.78
N GLU A 451 -15.29 7.98 13.02
CA GLU A 451 -16.14 7.29 12.05
C GLU A 451 -16.44 8.16 10.82
N LYS A 452 -16.62 9.48 10.99
CA LYS A 452 -16.79 10.41 9.86
C LYS A 452 -15.49 10.62 9.06
N LEU A 453 -14.34 10.55 9.71
CA LEU A 453 -13.03 10.59 9.04
C LEU A 453 -12.75 9.25 8.32
N GLU A 454 -13.11 8.13 8.92
CA GLU A 454 -13.03 6.78 8.32
C GLU A 454 -13.99 6.62 7.13
N ARG A 455 -15.24 7.13 7.23
CA ARG A 455 -16.22 7.14 6.13
C ARG A 455 -15.79 7.95 4.91
N ASN A 456 -14.77 8.79 5.02
CA ASN A 456 -14.21 9.55 3.90
C ASN A 456 -13.01 8.84 3.22
N GLY A 457 -12.81 7.54 3.44
CA GLY A 457 -12.00 6.70 2.55
C GLY A 457 -10.52 6.56 2.91
N ARG A 458 -10.18 6.57 4.21
CA ARG A 458 -8.87 6.10 4.71
C ARG A 458 -9.10 4.98 5.72
N SER A 459 -9.48 3.81 5.22
CA SER A 459 -9.67 2.61 6.04
C SER A 459 -8.31 2.06 6.45
N MET A 460 -7.87 2.30 7.68
CA MET A 460 -6.76 1.54 8.27
C MET A 460 -7.26 0.13 8.61
N CYS A 461 -6.43 -0.90 8.40
CA CYS A 461 -6.70 -2.23 8.95
C CYS A 461 -6.72 -2.12 10.49
N THR A 462 -7.84 -2.47 11.11
CA THR A 462 -8.03 -2.46 12.56
C THR A 462 -7.96 -3.86 13.17
N TYR A 463 -7.54 -4.87 12.40
CA TYR A 463 -7.49 -6.27 12.84
C TYR A 463 -6.71 -6.41 14.14
N ALA A 464 -5.50 -5.86 14.16
CA ALA A 464 -4.63 -5.93 15.33
C ALA A 464 -5.18 -5.18 16.57
N ASP A 465 -5.98 -4.10 16.42
CA ASP A 465 -6.66 -3.47 17.58
C ASP A 465 -7.83 -4.32 18.10
N GLY A 466 -8.62 -4.91 17.20
CA GLY A 466 -9.67 -5.85 17.56
C GLY A 466 -9.10 -7.09 18.25
N PHE A 467 -8.10 -7.69 17.62
CA PHE A 467 -7.38 -8.87 18.11
C PHE A 467 -6.69 -8.60 19.45
N LYS A 468 -6.16 -7.38 19.69
CA LYS A 468 -5.67 -6.97 21.02
C LYS A 468 -6.75 -7.11 22.10
N ARG A 469 -8.00 -6.73 21.84
CA ARG A 469 -9.11 -6.87 22.80
C ARG A 469 -9.50 -8.32 23.02
N GLU A 470 -9.47 -9.13 21.96
CA GLU A 470 -9.73 -10.56 22.07
C GLU A 470 -8.63 -11.26 22.86
N MET A 471 -7.37 -10.89 22.64
CA MET A 471 -6.25 -11.33 23.46
C MET A 471 -6.42 -10.96 24.93
N ALA A 472 -6.91 -9.75 25.25
CA ALA A 472 -7.29 -9.38 26.62
C ALA A 472 -8.23 -10.39 27.27
N LEU A 473 -9.26 -10.80 26.52
CA LEU A 473 -10.28 -11.74 26.98
C LEU A 473 -9.70 -13.16 27.09
N GLY A 474 -8.99 -13.62 26.07
CA GLY A 474 -8.30 -14.92 26.07
C GLY A 474 -7.31 -15.04 27.22
N TYR A 475 -6.67 -13.95 27.61
CA TYR A 475 -5.76 -13.89 28.76
C TYR A 475 -6.47 -13.99 30.08
N ALA A 476 -7.56 -13.24 30.26
CA ALA A 476 -8.39 -13.37 31.44
C ALA A 476 -8.92 -14.80 31.61
N ALA A 477 -9.32 -15.44 30.50
CA ALA A 477 -9.75 -16.83 30.47
C ALA A 477 -8.60 -17.79 30.82
N ALA A 478 -7.44 -17.64 30.17
CA ALA A 478 -6.27 -18.49 30.39
C ALA A 478 -5.77 -18.41 31.84
N ILE A 479 -5.66 -17.23 32.44
CA ILE A 479 -5.24 -17.11 33.86
C ILE A 479 -6.33 -17.65 34.80
N ALA A 480 -7.61 -17.56 34.41
CA ALA A 480 -8.69 -18.15 35.18
C ALA A 480 -8.64 -19.68 35.19
N THR A 481 -8.06 -20.34 34.18
CA THR A 481 -8.07 -21.79 34.04
C THR A 481 -6.70 -22.48 34.13
N ALA A 482 -5.59 -21.78 33.88
CA ALA A 482 -4.24 -22.34 33.87
C ALA A 482 -3.67 -22.59 35.28
N SER A 483 -2.71 -23.52 35.34
CA SER A 483 -2.00 -23.96 36.56
C SER A 483 -1.08 -22.88 37.16
N GLY A 484 -0.85 -21.77 36.45
CA GLY A 484 0.21 -20.80 36.74
C GLY A 484 -0.16 -19.34 36.44
N LYS A 485 0.65 -18.42 36.99
CA LYS A 485 0.42 -16.96 36.99
C LYS A 485 0.85 -16.23 35.70
N LYS A 486 1.17 -16.94 34.62
CA LYS A 486 1.76 -16.38 33.38
C LYS A 486 1.17 -17.00 32.12
N ILE A 487 1.14 -16.22 31.06
CA ILE A 487 0.57 -16.59 29.76
C ILE A 487 1.53 -17.50 28.96
N PRO A 488 1.05 -18.52 28.24
CA PRO A 488 1.89 -19.32 27.35
C PRO A 488 2.46 -18.48 26.20
N GLU A 489 3.79 -18.45 26.04
CA GLU A 489 4.48 -17.77 24.93
C GLU A 489 3.96 -18.24 23.55
N ARG A 490 3.52 -19.50 23.46
CA ARG A 490 2.94 -20.08 22.25
C ARG A 490 1.69 -19.34 21.80
N LEU A 491 0.85 -18.85 22.71
CA LEU A 491 -0.35 -18.09 22.37
C LEU A 491 0.02 -16.84 21.58
N ILE A 492 0.98 -16.06 22.08
CA ILE A 492 1.49 -14.85 21.41
C ILE A 492 2.10 -15.21 20.05
N GLY A 493 2.85 -16.30 19.99
CA GLY A 493 3.46 -16.79 18.76
C GLY A 493 2.45 -17.17 17.67
N GLU A 494 1.41 -17.94 18.02
CA GLU A 494 0.38 -18.35 17.08
C GLU A 494 -0.47 -17.16 16.60
N ALA A 495 -0.81 -16.25 17.50
CA ALA A 495 -1.45 -14.97 17.19
C ALA A 495 -0.64 -14.14 16.19
N LEU A 496 0.66 -13.96 16.46
CA LEU A 496 1.55 -13.23 15.56
C LEU A 496 1.61 -13.90 14.18
N ARG A 497 1.72 -15.23 14.14
CA ARG A 497 1.74 -15.99 12.88
C ARG A 497 0.45 -15.77 12.06
N GLU A 498 -0.72 -15.79 12.70
CA GLU A 498 -2.00 -15.54 12.01
C GLU A 498 -2.09 -14.12 11.46
N VAL A 499 -1.77 -13.09 12.27
CA VAL A 499 -1.78 -11.70 11.81
C VAL A 499 -0.78 -11.52 10.67
N VAL A 500 0.41 -12.12 10.74
CA VAL A 500 1.38 -12.06 9.65
C VAL A 500 0.81 -12.73 8.38
N ALA A 501 0.15 -13.87 8.49
CA ALA A 501 -0.51 -14.52 7.35
C ALA A 501 -1.63 -13.64 6.76
N HIS A 502 -2.40 -12.95 7.60
CA HIS A 502 -3.41 -11.97 7.16
C HIS A 502 -2.78 -10.85 6.33
N GLU A 503 -1.73 -10.20 6.84
CA GLU A 503 -1.06 -9.11 6.13
C GLU A 503 -0.41 -9.58 4.82
N VAL A 504 0.14 -10.79 4.79
CA VAL A 504 0.65 -11.40 3.54
C VAL A 504 -0.47 -11.54 2.51
N GLY A 505 -1.68 -11.92 2.92
CA GLY A 505 -2.83 -11.97 2.04
C GLY A 505 -3.13 -10.62 1.36
N HIS A 506 -3.00 -9.50 2.09
CA HIS A 506 -3.09 -8.16 1.48
C HIS A 506 -1.98 -7.91 0.46
N THR A 507 -0.74 -8.31 0.75
CA THR A 507 0.38 -8.20 -0.20
C THR A 507 0.23 -9.11 -1.42
N LEU A 508 -0.61 -10.15 -1.35
CA LEU A 508 -0.97 -11.00 -2.49
C LEU A 508 -2.16 -10.44 -3.30
N GLY A 509 -2.72 -9.31 -2.85
CA GLY A 509 -3.80 -8.58 -3.50
C GLY A 509 -5.18 -8.83 -2.88
N LEU A 510 -5.31 -9.58 -1.80
CA LEU A 510 -6.60 -9.93 -1.21
C LEU A 510 -7.14 -8.82 -0.30
N ARG A 511 -8.44 -8.57 -0.36
CA ARG A 511 -9.17 -7.76 0.62
C ARG A 511 -9.61 -8.64 1.80
N HIS A 512 -10.06 -7.99 2.87
CA HIS A 512 -10.72 -8.66 3.98
C HIS A 512 -11.85 -9.60 3.50
N ASN A 513 -12.22 -10.59 4.31
CA ASN A 513 -13.41 -11.41 4.08
C ASN A 513 -14.14 -11.65 5.41
N PHE A 514 -14.96 -10.67 5.83
CA PHE A 514 -15.72 -10.71 7.07
C PHE A 514 -16.86 -11.73 7.10
N LYS A 515 -17.01 -12.52 6.04
CA LYS A 515 -17.99 -13.60 5.97
C LYS A 515 -17.38 -14.96 6.29
N ALA A 516 -16.06 -15.09 6.31
CA ALA A 516 -15.40 -16.38 6.36
C ALA A 516 -15.61 -17.12 7.69
N SER A 517 -15.78 -16.39 8.78
CA SER A 517 -16.11 -16.90 10.13
C SER A 517 -17.48 -17.59 10.21
N SER A 518 -18.34 -17.44 9.19
CA SER A 518 -19.64 -18.12 9.11
C SER A 518 -19.59 -19.55 8.55
N TRP A 519 -18.39 -20.07 8.23
CA TRP A 519 -18.24 -21.38 7.60
C TRP A 519 -18.60 -22.55 8.52
N LEU A 520 -18.16 -22.51 9.79
CA LEU A 520 -18.28 -23.62 10.72
C LEU A 520 -19.14 -23.25 11.92
N THR A 521 -19.82 -24.25 12.49
CA THR A 521 -20.45 -24.13 13.80
C THR A 521 -19.42 -24.09 14.92
N LEU A 522 -19.78 -23.55 16.09
CA LEU A 522 -18.90 -23.50 17.26
C LEU A 522 -18.42 -24.90 17.70
N ASP A 523 -19.27 -25.92 17.61
CA ASP A 523 -18.90 -27.30 17.95
C ASP A 523 -17.87 -27.88 16.96
N GLU A 524 -18.01 -27.57 15.67
CA GLU A 524 -17.03 -27.96 14.66
C GLU A 524 -15.69 -27.25 14.86
N ILE A 525 -15.72 -25.95 15.15
CA ILE A 525 -14.53 -25.16 15.49
C ILE A 525 -13.81 -25.78 16.68
N ARG A 526 -14.52 -26.02 17.79
CA ARG A 526 -13.95 -26.62 18.99
C ARG A 526 -13.34 -28.00 18.70
N ARG A 527 -14.08 -28.85 17.98
CA ARG A 527 -13.59 -30.19 17.60
C ARG A 527 -12.34 -30.12 16.73
N ARG A 528 -12.30 -29.24 15.72
CA ARG A 528 -11.13 -29.09 14.85
C ARG A 528 -9.93 -28.55 15.62
N ARG A 529 -10.15 -27.49 16.41
CA ARG A 529 -9.13 -26.90 17.29
C ARG A 529 -8.48 -27.98 18.16
N ASP A 530 -9.27 -28.85 18.78
CA ASP A 530 -8.75 -29.84 19.75
C ASP A 530 -8.07 -31.05 19.09
N ASN A 531 -8.48 -31.42 17.88
CA ASN A 531 -8.12 -32.74 17.31
C ASN A 531 -7.32 -32.67 15.99
N THR A 532 -7.18 -31.51 15.36
CA THR A 532 -6.63 -31.38 14.01
C THR A 532 -5.80 -30.10 13.83
N ASP A 533 -4.98 -30.03 12.78
CA ASP A 533 -4.33 -28.80 12.31
C ASP A 533 -5.09 -28.19 11.10
N GLU A 534 -6.37 -28.53 10.94
CA GLU A 534 -7.24 -28.02 9.87
C GLU A 534 -7.73 -26.60 10.18
N PRO A 535 -7.98 -25.76 9.15
CA PRO A 535 -8.49 -24.42 9.36
C PRO A 535 -9.84 -24.42 10.09
N THR A 536 -9.99 -23.48 11.02
CA THR A 536 -11.23 -23.26 11.79
C THR A 536 -12.04 -22.09 11.26
N CYS A 537 -11.51 -21.32 10.32
CA CYS A 537 -12.20 -20.26 9.60
C CYS A 537 -12.11 -20.48 8.08
N GLY A 538 -13.04 -19.92 7.32
CA GLY A 538 -13.01 -19.95 5.86
C GLY A 538 -11.79 -19.23 5.27
N SER A 539 -11.24 -18.23 5.97
CA SER A 539 -10.19 -17.33 5.49
C SER A 539 -9.41 -16.75 6.66
N VAL A 540 -8.10 -16.55 6.52
CA VAL A 540 -7.34 -15.69 7.43
C VAL A 540 -7.62 -14.21 7.20
N MET A 541 -8.21 -13.83 6.06
CA MET A 541 -8.59 -12.45 5.73
C MET A 541 -9.82 -11.94 6.52
N ASP A 542 -10.42 -12.75 7.38
CA ASP A 542 -11.42 -12.30 8.36
C ASP A 542 -10.71 -11.81 9.64
N TYR A 543 -11.45 -11.17 10.54
CA TYR A 543 -10.97 -10.86 11.88
C TYR A 543 -11.27 -12.05 12.80
N ASN A 544 -10.43 -13.08 12.71
CA ASN A 544 -10.66 -14.34 13.41
C ASN A 544 -10.46 -14.20 14.93
N PRO A 545 -11.37 -14.79 15.73
CA PRO A 545 -11.27 -14.75 17.18
C PRO A 545 -10.26 -15.74 17.73
N LEU A 546 -9.74 -15.43 18.92
CA LEU A 546 -9.11 -16.46 19.75
C LEU A 546 -10.09 -17.60 20.09
N LEU A 547 -9.60 -18.82 20.02
CA LEU A 547 -10.39 -20.04 20.16
C LEU A 547 -10.46 -20.53 21.62
N PHE A 548 -10.93 -19.67 22.53
CA PHE A 548 -11.19 -20.01 23.93
C PHE A 548 -12.67 -20.35 24.17
N PHE A 549 -12.92 -21.47 24.83
CA PHE A 549 -14.23 -22.00 25.18
C PHE A 549 -14.33 -22.23 26.70
N PRO A 550 -15.56 -22.21 27.27
CA PRO A 550 -15.75 -22.48 28.69
C PRO A 550 -15.19 -23.85 29.12
N GLY A 551 -14.38 -23.84 30.18
CA GLY A 551 -13.78 -25.05 30.75
C GLY A 551 -12.49 -25.52 30.09
N ASP A 552 -11.94 -24.76 29.13
CA ASP A 552 -10.63 -25.07 28.55
C ASP A 552 -9.49 -24.88 29.55
N ASP A 553 -8.49 -25.75 29.42
CA ASP A 553 -7.21 -25.63 30.10
C ASP A 553 -6.16 -25.10 29.12
N ALA A 554 -5.72 -23.86 29.31
CA ALA A 554 -4.78 -23.18 28.42
C ALA A 554 -3.42 -23.89 28.32
N ASP A 555 -3.04 -24.70 29.31
CA ASP A 555 -1.79 -25.47 29.28
C ASP A 555 -1.88 -26.69 28.32
N HIS A 556 -3.10 -27.13 27.99
CA HIS A 556 -3.36 -28.34 27.20
C HIS A 556 -4.15 -28.10 25.90
N MET A 557 -4.59 -26.87 25.64
CA MET A 557 -5.22 -26.51 24.36
C MET A 557 -4.29 -26.79 23.18
N ARG A 558 -4.80 -27.33 22.08
CA ARG A 558 -3.96 -27.59 20.89
C ARG A 558 -3.70 -26.34 20.06
N HIS A 559 -4.67 -25.46 19.84
CA HIS A 559 -4.50 -24.20 19.10
C HIS A 559 -5.25 -23.05 19.78
N PHE A 560 -4.66 -21.85 19.78
CA PHE A 560 -5.31 -20.63 20.27
C PHE A 560 -6.00 -19.83 19.17
N VAL A 561 -5.63 -20.08 17.91
CA VAL A 561 -6.11 -19.41 16.69
C VAL A 561 -6.32 -20.44 15.58
N THR A 562 -6.82 -20.03 14.40
CA THR A 562 -6.87 -20.95 13.25
C THR A 562 -5.47 -21.46 12.90
N PRO A 563 -5.24 -22.78 12.80
CA PRO A 563 -3.90 -23.32 12.57
C PRO A 563 -3.42 -23.17 11.12
N ALA A 564 -4.30 -22.86 10.18
CA ALA A 564 -3.97 -22.76 8.76
C ALA A 564 -4.86 -21.76 8.01
N ILE A 565 -4.43 -21.38 6.80
CA ILE A 565 -5.28 -20.69 5.83
C ILE A 565 -6.49 -21.54 5.45
N GLY A 566 -7.62 -20.87 5.20
CA GLY A 566 -8.91 -21.50 4.99
C GLY A 566 -9.25 -21.78 3.52
N PRO A 567 -10.33 -22.53 3.24
CA PRO A 567 -10.73 -22.89 1.88
C PRO A 567 -10.92 -21.69 0.94
N TYR A 568 -11.38 -20.54 1.45
CA TYR A 568 -11.49 -19.30 0.66
C TYR A 568 -10.13 -18.81 0.19
N ASP A 569 -9.10 -18.88 1.05
CA ASP A 569 -7.75 -18.41 0.73
C ASP A 569 -7.16 -19.22 -0.43
N TYR A 570 -7.28 -20.56 -0.38
CA TYR A 570 -6.86 -21.43 -1.49
C TYR A 570 -7.60 -21.08 -2.80
N TRP A 571 -8.91 -20.88 -2.71
CA TRP A 571 -9.74 -20.57 -3.87
C TRP A 571 -9.45 -19.19 -4.47
N ALA A 572 -9.21 -18.19 -3.63
CA ALA A 572 -8.86 -16.84 -4.06
C ALA A 572 -7.50 -16.84 -4.76
N ILE A 573 -6.49 -17.52 -4.20
CA ILE A 573 -5.17 -17.69 -4.85
C ILE A 573 -5.32 -18.43 -6.18
N GLU A 574 -6.18 -19.44 -6.27
CA GLU A 574 -6.47 -20.09 -7.54
C GLU A 574 -7.03 -19.11 -8.57
N TYR A 575 -7.99 -18.26 -8.18
CA TYR A 575 -8.51 -17.22 -9.06
C TYR A 575 -7.42 -16.24 -9.51
N GLY A 576 -6.58 -15.77 -8.60
CA GLY A 576 -5.57 -14.75 -8.90
C GLY A 576 -4.38 -15.25 -9.71
N TYR A 577 -3.96 -16.50 -9.48
CA TYR A 577 -2.62 -16.96 -9.88
C TYR A 577 -2.60 -18.23 -10.72
N LYS A 578 -3.69 -19.00 -10.83
CA LYS A 578 -3.70 -20.20 -11.68
C LYS A 578 -3.54 -19.80 -13.16
N PRO A 579 -2.53 -20.35 -13.87
CA PRO A 579 -2.38 -20.14 -15.30
C PRO A 579 -3.51 -20.84 -16.08
N ALA A 580 -3.84 -20.32 -17.26
CA ALA A 580 -4.76 -21.00 -18.17
C ALA A 580 -4.07 -22.26 -18.76
N GLU A 581 -4.82 -23.36 -18.83
CA GLU A 581 -4.39 -24.60 -19.48
C GLU A 581 -4.54 -24.50 -21.00
N ASP A 582 -3.79 -25.32 -21.74
CA ASP A 582 -3.83 -25.36 -23.20
C ASP A 582 -5.27 -25.61 -23.71
N GLY A 583 -5.71 -24.74 -24.62
CA GLY A 583 -7.04 -24.85 -25.25
C GLY A 583 -8.19 -24.22 -24.47
N LYS A 584 -7.95 -23.64 -23.28
CA LYS A 584 -8.96 -22.92 -22.50
C LYS A 584 -8.63 -21.43 -22.42
N SER A 585 -9.60 -20.56 -22.69
CA SER A 585 -9.36 -19.13 -22.52
C SER A 585 -9.29 -18.75 -21.03
N GLU A 586 -8.51 -17.71 -20.71
CA GLU A 586 -8.44 -17.20 -19.34
C GLU A 586 -9.83 -16.80 -18.82
N GLN A 587 -10.67 -16.22 -19.67
CA GLN A 587 -12.01 -15.80 -19.30
C GLN A 587 -12.93 -16.98 -18.92
N GLU A 588 -12.78 -18.14 -19.59
CA GLU A 588 -13.50 -19.36 -19.24
C GLU A 588 -12.99 -19.96 -17.92
N LEU A 589 -11.66 -20.00 -17.72
CA LEU A 589 -11.06 -20.44 -16.46
C LEU A 589 -11.56 -19.61 -15.27
N LEU A 590 -11.51 -18.28 -15.37
CA LEU A 590 -11.91 -17.40 -14.29
C LEU A 590 -13.40 -17.54 -13.96
N LYS A 591 -14.26 -17.65 -14.98
CA LYS A 591 -15.70 -17.90 -14.76
C LYS A 591 -15.96 -19.21 -14.04
N GLU A 592 -15.24 -20.27 -14.42
CA GLU A 592 -15.34 -21.57 -13.76
C GLU A 592 -14.90 -21.49 -12.30
N ILE A 593 -13.71 -20.94 -12.04
CA ILE A 593 -13.21 -20.79 -10.67
C ILE A 593 -14.21 -20.00 -9.84
N ALA A 594 -14.61 -18.82 -10.33
CA ALA A 594 -15.54 -17.93 -9.62
C ALA A 594 -16.95 -18.53 -9.44
N SER A 595 -17.39 -19.45 -10.30
CA SER A 595 -18.68 -20.14 -10.16
C SER A 595 -18.78 -21.01 -8.91
N ARG A 596 -17.65 -21.40 -8.31
CA ARG A 596 -17.61 -22.16 -7.06
C ARG A 596 -17.91 -21.33 -5.80
N CYS A 597 -18.17 -20.02 -5.92
CA CYS A 597 -18.44 -19.14 -4.78
C CYS A 597 -19.58 -19.59 -3.85
N THR A 598 -20.46 -20.49 -4.30
CA THR A 598 -21.55 -21.06 -3.50
C THR A 598 -21.13 -22.31 -2.71
N GLN A 599 -19.91 -22.82 -2.87
CA GLN A 599 -19.42 -23.96 -2.09
C GLN A 599 -19.16 -23.55 -0.63
N PRO A 600 -19.37 -24.47 0.34
CA PRO A 600 -19.11 -24.18 1.75
C PRO A 600 -17.68 -23.66 1.97
N GLY A 601 -17.56 -22.56 2.72
CA GLY A 601 -16.28 -21.95 3.06
C GLY A 601 -15.72 -20.97 2.03
N LEU A 602 -16.37 -20.79 0.87
CA LEU A 602 -15.94 -19.86 -0.19
C LEU A 602 -16.74 -18.55 -0.24
N ALA A 603 -17.59 -18.30 0.76
CA ALA A 603 -18.39 -17.09 0.84
C ALA A 603 -17.49 -15.86 1.03
N TYR A 604 -17.84 -14.75 0.36
CA TYR A 604 -17.10 -13.49 0.39
C TYR A 604 -18.00 -12.31 0.75
N ALA A 605 -17.57 -11.47 1.70
CA ALA A 605 -18.10 -10.11 1.90
C ALA A 605 -17.09 -9.22 2.66
N THR A 606 -17.10 -7.91 2.36
CA THR A 606 -16.32 -6.86 3.05
C THR A 606 -17.17 -5.69 3.45
#